data_AF-A0A0F9F197-F1
#
_entry.id   AF-A0A0F9F197-F1
#
_cell.length_a   1.000
_cell.length_b   1.000
_cell.length_c   1.000
_cell.angle_alpha   90.00
_cell.angle_beta   90.00
_cell.angle_gamma   90.00
#
_symmetry.space_group_name_H-M   'P 1'
#
loop_
_entity.id
_entity.type
_entity.pdbx_description
1 polymer ?
#
loop_
_entity_poly.entity_id
_entity_poly.type
_entity_poly.pdbx_seq_one_letter_code
_entity_poly.pdbx_strand_id
1 'polypeptide(L)'
;MADNVELDVGSGGAKIATDDDGTAQHQYTKVEFGPDNTQTKVTTTSGLPVQNDNTDLKITLDSEAVVLGTGSAAIGKLAANSGVDIGDVTLNAGTAEIGKLAAGTAEIGKLAAGTAAIGKLAANSGVDIGDVDVTSLPGSISGPAEPSIDSYTHKAINLTTGADQVLASSSANKQIWVYAYHFMCGDADAQSVSFQDEDDVALSGIMEFAQYGGATISPSGNFSMPIWKLGTNKDLEVDILGGDVDGWITYAIVSV
;
A
#
# COMPACT_ATOMS: atom_id res chain seq x y z
N MET A 1 -87.67 5.96 10.88
CA MET A 1 -88.75 4.95 10.99
C MET A 1 -88.58 4.27 12.33
N ALA A 2 -89.66 3.85 12.99
CA ALA A 2 -89.60 3.31 14.35
C ALA A 2 -89.01 1.89 14.29
N ASP A 3 -87.69 1.83 14.31
CA ASP A 3 -86.93 0.61 14.05
C ASP A 3 -86.83 -0.33 15.26
N ASN A 4 -87.68 -0.12 16.26
CA ASN A 4 -87.61 -0.81 17.55
C ASN A 4 -88.78 -1.78 17.68
N VAL A 5 -88.48 -3.03 18.03
CA VAL A 5 -89.49 -4.06 18.32
C VAL A 5 -89.83 -4.06 19.82
N GLU A 6 -91.12 -4.18 20.15
CA GLU A 6 -91.60 -4.36 21.53
C GLU A 6 -91.75 -5.86 21.82
N LEU A 7 -91.12 -6.34 22.90
CA LEU A 7 -91.00 -7.80 23.16
C LEU A 7 -92.31 -8.49 23.55
N ASP A 8 -93.34 -7.71 23.87
CA ASP A 8 -94.70 -8.19 24.16
C ASP A 8 -95.68 -7.09 23.77
N VAL A 9 -96.68 -7.42 22.95
CA VAL A 9 -97.71 -6.48 22.48
C VAL A 9 -98.72 -6.10 23.59
N GLY A 10 -98.59 -6.68 24.79
CA GLY A 10 -99.32 -6.25 26.00
C GLY A 10 -98.79 -4.95 26.62
N SER A 11 -99.48 -4.42 27.63
CA SER A 11 -99.12 -3.16 28.30
C SER A 11 -97.91 -3.34 29.24
N GLY A 12 -96.70 -3.36 28.71
CA GLY A 12 -95.47 -3.38 29.52
C GLY A 12 -94.22 -3.98 28.89
N GLY A 13 -94.23 -4.31 27.59
CA GLY A 13 -93.06 -4.83 26.90
C GLY A 13 -91.89 -3.83 26.91
N ALA A 14 -90.67 -4.33 27.13
CA ALA A 14 -89.49 -3.52 26.91
C ALA A 14 -89.30 -3.26 25.41
N LYS A 15 -89.00 -2.02 25.04
CA LYS A 15 -88.59 -1.68 23.67
C LYS A 15 -87.16 -2.16 23.47
N ILE A 16 -86.96 -3.04 22.50
CA ILE A 16 -85.62 -3.39 22.02
C ILE A 16 -85.27 -2.47 20.87
N ALA A 17 -84.09 -1.86 20.94
CA ALA A 17 -83.53 -1.16 19.81
C ALA A 17 -83.09 -2.18 18.75
N THR A 18 -83.66 -2.09 17.56
CA THR A 18 -83.35 -2.95 16.41
C THR A 18 -82.98 -2.09 15.19
N ASP A 19 -82.38 -2.70 14.17
CA ASP A 19 -82.05 -2.13 12.86
C ASP A 19 -82.75 -2.99 11.79
N ASP A 20 -83.60 -2.40 10.94
CA ASP A 20 -84.20 -3.09 9.79
C ASP A 20 -83.33 -2.87 8.55
N ASP A 21 -82.65 -3.92 8.10
CA ASP A 21 -81.88 -3.89 6.85
C ASP A 21 -82.74 -4.12 5.59
N GLY A 22 -84.07 -4.17 5.76
CA GLY A 22 -85.05 -4.46 4.71
C GLY A 22 -85.33 -5.96 4.53
N THR A 23 -84.58 -6.84 5.19
CA THR A 23 -84.78 -8.30 5.16
C THR A 23 -85.09 -8.88 6.55
N ALA A 24 -84.47 -8.35 7.60
CA ALA A 24 -84.72 -8.74 8.98
C ALA A 24 -84.44 -7.59 9.97
N GLN A 25 -84.99 -7.73 11.17
CA GLN A 25 -84.71 -6.87 12.32
C GLN A 25 -83.49 -7.40 13.08
N HIS A 26 -82.43 -6.59 13.21
CA HIS A 26 -81.19 -6.93 13.93
C HIS A 26 -81.10 -6.16 15.25
N GLN A 27 -80.87 -6.84 16.37
CA GLN A 27 -80.79 -6.15 17.67
C GLN A 27 -79.51 -5.33 17.84
N TYR A 28 -79.66 -4.06 18.21
CA TYR A 28 -78.54 -3.24 18.70
C TYR A 28 -78.13 -3.70 20.10
N THR A 29 -77.11 -4.55 20.17
CA THR A 29 -76.57 -5.04 21.44
C THR A 29 -75.30 -4.29 21.78
N LYS A 30 -75.25 -3.68 22.97
CA LYS A 30 -74.00 -3.17 23.52
C LYS A 30 -73.16 -4.34 23.99
N VAL A 31 -71.96 -4.47 23.44
CA VAL A 31 -71.01 -5.52 23.83
C VAL A 31 -70.20 -5.05 25.03
N GLU A 32 -70.00 -5.95 25.99
CA GLU A 32 -69.17 -5.75 27.16
C GLU A 32 -68.15 -6.89 27.25
N PHE A 33 -66.93 -6.59 27.69
CA PHE A 33 -65.87 -7.57 27.89
C PHE A 33 -65.20 -7.38 29.26
N GLY A 34 -64.62 -8.45 29.79
CA GLY A 34 -63.95 -8.44 31.08
C GLY A 34 -63.95 -9.82 31.73
N PRO A 35 -63.22 -9.98 32.85
CA PRO A 35 -63.34 -11.16 33.69
C PRO A 35 -64.74 -11.23 34.33
N ASP A 36 -65.10 -12.39 34.88
CA ASP A 36 -66.39 -12.59 35.55
C ASP A 36 -66.70 -11.47 36.56
N ASN A 37 -67.94 -10.98 36.51
CA ASN A 37 -68.45 -9.86 37.31
C ASN A 37 -67.81 -8.48 37.02
N THR A 38 -67.05 -8.33 35.93
CA THR A 38 -66.52 -7.04 35.46
C THR A 38 -66.98 -6.77 34.04
N GLN A 39 -67.50 -5.56 33.78
CA GLN A 39 -68.09 -5.19 32.50
C GLN A 39 -67.41 -3.94 31.92
N THR A 40 -66.63 -4.10 30.86
CA THR A 40 -66.06 -2.98 30.09
C THR A 40 -66.85 -2.81 28.80
N LYS A 41 -67.56 -1.69 28.67
CA LYS A 41 -68.33 -1.38 27.46
C LYS A 41 -67.40 -1.09 26.30
N VAL A 42 -67.73 -1.66 25.14
CA VAL A 42 -67.08 -1.28 23.88
C VAL A 42 -67.48 0.14 23.54
N THR A 43 -66.49 1.00 23.35
CA THR A 43 -66.65 2.41 22.95
C THR A 43 -65.63 2.76 21.88
N THR A 44 -65.70 3.98 21.32
CA THR A 44 -64.70 4.47 20.35
C THR A 44 -63.29 4.56 20.93
N THR A 45 -63.16 4.68 22.25
CA THR A 45 -61.86 4.76 22.96
C THR A 45 -61.50 3.44 23.66
N SER A 46 -62.37 2.43 23.61
CA SER A 46 -62.16 1.13 24.27
C SER A 46 -62.72 0.04 23.36
N GLY A 47 -61.91 -0.37 22.40
CA GLY A 47 -62.26 -1.44 21.46
C GLY A 47 -62.28 -2.83 22.11
N LEU A 48 -62.77 -3.81 21.37
CA LEU A 48 -62.69 -5.22 21.78
C LEU A 48 -61.22 -5.66 21.90
N PRO A 49 -60.86 -6.44 22.93
CA PRO A 49 -59.52 -7.00 23.03
C PRO A 49 -59.27 -7.95 21.86
N VAL A 50 -58.16 -7.73 21.16
CA VAL A 50 -57.68 -8.63 20.10
C VAL A 50 -56.57 -9.49 20.69
N GLN A 51 -56.75 -10.80 20.70
CA GLN A 51 -55.68 -11.72 21.07
C GLN A 51 -54.67 -11.81 19.92
N ASN A 52 -53.41 -11.51 20.20
CA ASN A 52 -52.31 -11.71 19.26
C ASN A 52 -51.57 -12.99 19.65
N ASP A 53 -51.80 -14.07 18.90
CA ASP A 53 -51.16 -15.38 19.09
C ASP A 53 -49.81 -15.50 18.36
N ASN A 54 -49.20 -14.37 18.00
CA ASN A 54 -47.80 -14.18 17.64
C ASN A 54 -47.33 -14.73 16.28
N THR A 55 -48.20 -14.98 15.29
CA THR A 55 -47.69 -15.38 13.96
C THR A 55 -48.01 -14.44 12.81
N ASP A 56 -49.11 -13.69 12.82
CA ASP A 56 -49.42 -12.78 11.70
C ASP A 56 -50.50 -11.73 12.06
N LEU A 57 -50.10 -10.65 12.74
CA LEU A 57 -50.99 -9.49 12.91
C LEU A 57 -50.58 -8.41 11.91
N LYS A 58 -51.33 -8.29 10.80
CA LYS A 58 -51.21 -7.15 9.89
C LYS A 58 -51.86 -5.92 10.51
N ILE A 59 -51.11 -5.19 11.32
CA ILE A 59 -51.52 -3.88 11.81
C ILE A 59 -51.38 -2.88 10.65
N THR A 60 -52.51 -2.36 10.15
CA THR A 60 -52.52 -1.22 9.24
C THR A 60 -52.88 0.01 10.05
N LEU A 61 -51.91 0.90 10.27
CA LEU A 61 -52.19 2.21 10.87
C LEU A 61 -52.65 3.16 9.76
N ASP A 62 -53.68 3.95 10.04
CA ASP A 62 -54.32 4.90 9.13
C ASP A 62 -53.50 6.20 8.96
N SER A 63 -52.21 6.03 8.65
CA SER A 63 -51.17 7.07 8.48
C SER A 63 -50.43 7.48 9.75
N GLU A 64 -50.70 6.88 10.90
CA GLU A 64 -49.93 7.13 12.12
C GLU A 64 -48.59 6.36 12.10
N ALA A 65 -47.52 7.03 12.51
CA ALA A 65 -46.18 6.43 12.53
C ALA A 65 -46.15 5.28 13.55
N VAL A 66 -45.65 4.11 13.13
CA VAL A 66 -45.35 3.02 14.06
C VAL A 66 -44.17 3.43 14.94
N VAL A 67 -44.44 3.92 16.15
CA VAL A 67 -43.40 4.19 17.15
C VAL A 67 -43.01 2.87 17.79
N LEU A 68 -41.85 2.32 17.40
CA LEU A 68 -41.24 1.20 18.10
C LEU A 68 -40.57 1.73 19.38
N GLY A 69 -41.02 1.28 20.55
CA GLY A 69 -40.44 1.69 21.83
C GLY A 69 -38.94 1.38 21.91
N THR A 70 -38.19 2.24 22.59
CA THR A 70 -36.74 2.07 22.81
C THR A 70 -36.47 0.76 23.56
N GLY A 71 -35.46 -0.02 23.14
CA GLY A 71 -34.82 -1.02 24.00
C GLY A 71 -34.85 -2.48 23.56
N SER A 72 -35.57 -2.88 22.51
CA SER A 72 -35.46 -4.25 21.95
C SER A 72 -36.17 -4.47 20.62
N ALA A 73 -36.83 -3.47 20.04
CA ALA A 73 -37.51 -3.61 18.76
C ALA A 73 -36.48 -3.66 17.63
N ALA A 74 -35.99 -4.85 17.33
CA ALA A 74 -35.37 -5.10 16.04
C ALA A 74 -36.45 -4.87 14.97
N ILE A 75 -36.26 -3.87 14.13
CA ILE A 75 -36.84 -3.91 12.78
C ILE A 75 -36.30 -5.24 12.23
N GLY A 76 -37.17 -6.18 11.84
CA GLY A 76 -36.74 -7.46 11.27
C GLY A 76 -35.77 -7.23 10.10
N LYS A 77 -35.23 -8.31 9.50
CA LYS A 77 -34.39 -8.19 8.29
C LYS A 77 -35.03 -7.18 7.33
N LEU A 78 -34.39 -6.02 7.14
CA LEU A 78 -34.80 -5.11 6.09
C LEU A 78 -34.50 -5.85 4.79
N ALA A 79 -35.54 -6.41 4.17
CA ALA A 79 -35.41 -6.92 2.82
C ALA A 79 -34.96 -5.75 1.92
N ALA A 80 -34.23 -6.06 0.85
CA ALA A 80 -33.80 -5.05 -0.11
C ALA A 80 -35.02 -4.26 -0.59
N ASN A 81 -35.13 -3.00 -0.18
CA ASN A 81 -36.25 -2.13 -0.52
C ASN A 81 -35.69 -0.80 -1.00
N SER A 82 -36.10 -0.36 -2.19
CA SER A 82 -35.67 0.93 -2.73
C SER A 82 -36.34 2.06 -1.95
N GLY A 83 -35.56 3.06 -1.54
CA GLY A 83 -36.07 4.27 -0.89
C GLY A 83 -36.29 4.16 0.63
N VAL A 84 -35.82 3.11 1.29
CA VAL A 84 -35.74 3.07 2.76
C VAL A 84 -34.45 3.78 3.19
N ASP A 85 -34.60 4.98 3.74
CA ASP A 85 -33.54 5.64 4.50
C ASP A 85 -33.57 5.13 5.93
N ILE A 86 -32.43 4.61 6.40
CA ILE A 86 -32.25 4.10 7.77
C ILE A 86 -31.62 5.15 8.70
N GLY A 87 -31.34 6.34 8.16
CA GLY A 87 -30.63 7.42 8.87
C GLY A 87 -29.20 7.03 9.23
N ASP A 88 -28.67 7.68 10.26
CA ASP A 88 -27.32 7.44 10.76
C ASP A 88 -27.24 6.07 11.47
N VAL A 89 -26.46 5.16 10.89
CA VAL A 89 -26.16 3.87 11.51
C VAL A 89 -24.88 4.01 12.33
N THR A 90 -25.01 4.02 13.67
CA THR A 90 -23.85 3.91 14.55
C THR A 90 -23.41 2.45 14.63
N LEU A 91 -22.27 2.13 14.04
CA LEU A 91 -21.61 0.84 14.19
C LEU A 91 -20.71 0.88 15.43
N ASN A 92 -21.15 0.28 16.54
CA ASN A 92 -20.28 0.12 17.69
C ASN A 92 -19.11 -0.78 17.30
N ALA A 93 -17.89 -0.33 17.63
CA ALA A 93 -16.65 -1.00 17.23
C ALA A 93 -16.59 -2.45 17.73
N GLY A 94 -16.86 -3.40 16.83
CA GLY A 94 -16.74 -4.83 17.06
C GLY A 94 -17.14 -5.60 15.82
N THR A 95 -16.16 -6.21 15.13
CA THR A 95 -16.28 -7.24 14.06
C THR A 95 -17.44 -7.10 13.05
N ALA A 96 -17.98 -5.91 12.83
CA ALA A 96 -19.11 -5.69 11.94
C ALA A 96 -18.59 -5.63 10.50
N GLU A 97 -18.79 -6.70 9.74
CA GLU A 97 -18.59 -6.70 8.30
C GLU A 97 -19.72 -5.88 7.65
N ILE A 98 -19.39 -4.69 7.15
CA ILE A 98 -20.23 -4.03 6.16
C ILE A 98 -20.11 -4.89 4.90
N GLY A 99 -21.22 -5.43 4.41
CA GLY A 99 -21.23 -6.22 3.18
C GLY A 99 -20.57 -5.47 2.01
N LYS A 100 -20.24 -6.20 0.93
CA LYS A 100 -19.51 -5.71 -0.26
C LYS A 100 -19.95 -4.29 -0.66
N LEU A 101 -19.16 -3.30 -0.27
CA LEU A 101 -19.41 -1.90 -0.61
C LEU A 101 -19.18 -1.74 -2.11
N ALA A 102 -20.16 -1.20 -2.83
CA ALA A 102 -20.05 -1.02 -4.27
C ALA A 102 -18.81 -0.14 -4.57
N ALA A 103 -17.89 -0.67 -5.36
CA ALA A 103 -16.67 0.02 -5.74
C ALA A 103 -17.04 1.30 -6.50
N GLY A 104 -16.81 2.46 -5.88
CA GLY A 104 -17.21 3.72 -6.51
C GLY A 104 -16.67 4.98 -5.83
N THR A 105 -16.85 5.14 -4.51
CA THR A 105 -16.62 6.47 -3.90
C THR A 105 -16.40 6.48 -2.38
N ALA A 106 -16.37 5.33 -1.72
CA ALA A 106 -16.19 5.30 -0.28
C ALA A 106 -14.70 5.33 0.08
N GLU A 107 -14.21 6.46 0.59
CA GLU A 107 -13.03 6.47 1.46
C GLU A 107 -13.36 5.63 2.69
N ILE A 108 -12.94 4.36 2.70
CA ILE A 108 -12.90 3.58 3.93
C ILE A 108 -11.84 4.26 4.79
N GLY A 109 -12.30 4.82 5.91
CA GLY A 109 -11.58 5.66 6.87
C GLY A 109 -10.06 5.73 6.71
N LYS A 110 -9.52 6.96 6.68
CA LYS A 110 -8.09 7.25 6.75
C LYS A 110 -7.38 6.18 7.57
N LEU A 111 -6.58 5.35 6.89
CA LEU A 111 -5.87 4.27 7.52
C LEU A 111 -5.01 4.90 8.62
N ALA A 112 -5.27 4.53 9.88
CA ALA A 112 -4.56 5.13 11.00
C ALA A 112 -3.06 4.94 10.79
N ALA A 113 -2.30 6.04 10.88
CA ALA A 113 -0.86 6.01 10.70
C ALA A 113 -0.24 5.07 11.75
N GLY A 114 0.58 4.10 11.31
CA GLY A 114 1.53 3.42 12.21
C GLY A 114 1.61 1.89 12.18
N THR A 115 0.70 1.12 11.57
CA THR A 115 0.86 -0.37 11.56
C THR A 115 0.14 -1.14 10.43
N ALA A 116 -0.66 -0.49 9.59
CA ALA A 116 -1.36 -1.22 8.53
C ALA A 116 -0.48 -1.32 7.27
N ALA A 117 0.15 -2.48 7.09
CA ALA A 117 0.78 -2.82 5.82
C ALA A 117 -0.27 -2.80 4.72
N ILE A 118 -0.10 -1.94 3.71
CA ILE A 118 -0.85 -2.04 2.46
C ILE A 118 -0.49 -3.41 1.91
N GLY A 119 -1.47 -4.34 1.83
CA GLY A 119 -1.24 -5.69 1.33
C GLY A 119 -0.41 -5.64 0.06
N LYS A 120 0.58 -6.54 -0.06
CA LYS A 120 1.57 -6.66 -1.15
C LYS A 120 1.24 -5.73 -2.32
N LEU A 121 1.90 -4.57 -2.39
CA LEU A 121 1.85 -3.71 -3.56
C LEU A 121 2.34 -4.56 -4.74
N ALA A 122 1.42 -5.16 -5.50
CA ALA A 122 1.75 -5.81 -6.74
C ALA A 122 2.37 -4.74 -7.65
N ALA A 123 3.36 -5.11 -8.45
CA ALA A 123 4.06 -4.17 -9.32
C ALA A 123 3.04 -3.43 -10.21
N ASN A 124 2.79 -2.17 -9.90
CA ASN A 124 1.81 -1.35 -10.61
C ASN A 124 2.56 -0.18 -11.22
N SER A 125 2.67 -0.20 -12.55
CA SER A 125 3.28 0.91 -13.29
C SER A 125 2.41 2.16 -13.15
N GLY A 126 3.04 3.31 -12.86
CA GLY A 126 2.35 4.60 -12.81
C GLY A 126 1.54 4.87 -11.54
N VAL A 127 1.70 4.08 -10.48
CA VAL A 127 1.16 4.43 -9.16
C VAL A 127 2.24 5.16 -8.38
N ASP A 128 2.00 6.45 -8.15
CA ASP A 128 2.76 7.24 -7.20
C ASP A 128 2.37 6.81 -5.78
N ILE A 129 3.36 6.35 -5.01
CA ILE A 129 3.20 5.93 -3.61
C ILE A 129 3.54 7.07 -2.64
N GLY A 130 3.74 8.29 -3.16
CA GLY A 130 4.19 9.46 -2.42
C GLY A 130 5.67 9.40 -2.09
N ASP A 131 6.11 10.29 -1.19
CA ASP A 131 7.47 10.32 -0.68
C ASP A 131 7.76 9.04 0.10
N VAL A 132 8.43 8.08 -0.56
CA VAL A 132 8.95 6.90 0.11
C VAL A 132 10.16 7.33 0.90
N ASP A 133 10.02 7.38 2.22
CA ASP A 133 11.19 7.49 3.09
C ASP A 133 11.98 6.18 3.00
N VAL A 134 13.03 6.22 2.19
CA VAL A 134 13.95 5.11 1.93
C VAL A 134 15.05 5.00 2.99
N THR A 135 14.96 5.76 4.09
CA THR A 135 15.98 5.81 5.16
C THR A 135 16.23 4.45 5.83
N SER A 136 15.31 3.49 5.69
CA SER A 136 15.46 2.13 6.21
C SER A 136 15.60 1.03 5.14
N LEU A 137 15.90 1.35 3.87
CA LEU A 137 16.31 0.29 2.96
C LEU A 137 17.57 -0.37 3.57
N PRO A 138 17.57 -1.69 3.83
CA PRO A 138 18.80 -2.38 4.18
C PRO A 138 19.77 -2.10 3.04
N GLY A 139 20.92 -1.53 3.39
CA GLY A 139 21.76 -0.75 2.50
C GLY A 139 21.78 -1.23 1.07
N SER A 140 21.53 -0.28 0.16
CA SER A 140 22.00 -0.31 -1.22
C SER A 140 21.46 -1.48 -2.07
N ILE A 141 20.63 -1.18 -3.07
CA ILE A 141 20.44 -2.07 -4.23
C ILE A 141 21.77 -2.06 -4.98
N SER A 142 22.70 -2.85 -4.50
CA SER A 142 24.11 -2.76 -4.86
C SER A 142 24.63 -4.17 -4.84
N GLY A 143 25.19 -4.59 -5.97
CA GLY A 143 25.73 -5.92 -6.16
C GLY A 143 26.87 -6.22 -5.18
N PRO A 144 27.42 -7.44 -5.22
CA PRO A 144 28.47 -7.86 -4.31
C PRO A 144 29.71 -6.98 -4.50
N ALA A 145 29.93 -6.08 -3.52
CA ALA A 145 30.86 -4.96 -3.51
C ALA A 145 30.59 -3.96 -4.66
N GLU A 146 29.94 -2.83 -4.37
CA GLU A 146 29.89 -1.69 -5.28
C GLU A 146 31.10 -0.79 -5.01
N PRO A 147 32.21 -0.96 -5.73
CA PRO A 147 33.28 0.00 -5.69
C PRO A 147 32.76 1.37 -6.11
N SER A 148 32.98 2.40 -5.29
CA SER A 148 32.69 3.77 -5.70
C SER A 148 33.92 4.41 -6.33
N ILE A 149 33.76 4.98 -7.52
CA ILE A 149 34.80 5.79 -8.14
C ILE A 149 34.88 7.13 -7.39
N ASP A 150 35.93 7.31 -6.59
CA ASP A 150 36.17 8.54 -5.83
C ASP A 150 36.74 9.64 -6.74
N SER A 151 37.60 9.25 -7.67
CA SER A 151 38.16 10.14 -8.69
C SER A 151 38.51 9.35 -9.95
N TYR A 152 38.51 10.02 -11.10
CA TYR A 152 38.95 9.48 -12.38
C TYR A 152 39.78 10.55 -13.09
N THR A 153 41.06 10.27 -13.34
CA THR A 153 42.01 11.28 -13.81
C THR A 153 43.08 10.70 -14.73
N HIS A 154 43.83 11.59 -15.37
CA HIS A 154 44.99 11.26 -16.17
C HIS A 154 46.26 11.74 -15.46
N LYS A 155 47.34 10.97 -15.56
CA LYS A 155 48.68 11.33 -15.09
C LYS A 155 49.66 11.20 -16.24
N ALA A 156 50.47 12.23 -16.45
CA ALA A 156 51.55 12.18 -17.44
C ALA A 156 52.62 11.18 -16.99
N ILE A 157 53.11 10.40 -17.94
CA ILE A 157 54.33 9.60 -17.81
C ILE A 157 55.41 10.43 -18.50
N ASN A 158 56.45 10.80 -17.76
CA ASN A 158 57.65 11.46 -18.26
C ASN A 158 58.76 11.03 -17.30
N LEU A 159 59.21 9.80 -17.52
CA LEU A 159 60.09 9.08 -16.63
C LEU A 159 61.30 8.59 -17.41
N THR A 160 62.46 8.58 -16.76
CA THR A 160 63.70 8.03 -17.31
C THR A 160 63.95 6.64 -16.73
N THR A 161 65.07 6.03 -17.07
CA THR A 161 65.51 4.76 -16.46
C THR A 161 65.53 4.88 -14.93
N GLY A 162 64.88 3.93 -14.26
CA GLY A 162 64.70 3.89 -12.81
C GLY A 162 63.73 2.79 -12.40
N ALA A 163 63.86 2.33 -11.16
CA ALA A 163 62.93 1.40 -10.52
C ALA A 163 62.04 2.15 -9.53
N ASP A 164 60.88 1.55 -9.20
CA ASP A 164 59.95 1.94 -8.14
C ASP A 164 59.45 3.39 -8.30
N GLN A 165 59.25 3.82 -9.56
CA GLN A 165 58.85 5.19 -9.86
C GLN A 165 57.34 5.35 -9.70
N VAL A 166 56.91 5.86 -8.54
CA VAL A 166 55.50 6.09 -8.19
C VAL A 166 54.81 7.04 -9.18
N LEU A 167 53.81 6.55 -9.90
CA LEU A 167 52.93 7.34 -10.76
C LEU A 167 51.69 7.86 -10.03
N ALA A 168 51.10 7.02 -9.17
CA ALA A 168 49.90 7.35 -8.42
C ALA A 168 49.88 6.59 -7.09
N SER A 169 49.57 7.31 -6.01
CA SER A 169 49.40 6.68 -4.70
C SER A 169 47.95 6.44 -4.37
N SER A 170 47.67 5.30 -3.73
CA SER A 170 46.33 5.04 -3.20
C SER A 170 46.17 5.75 -1.85
N SER A 171 44.97 6.23 -1.56
CA SER A 171 44.63 6.66 -0.19
C SER A 171 44.27 5.45 0.67
N ALA A 172 44.28 5.62 2.01
CA ALA A 172 43.90 4.55 2.93
C ALA A 172 42.51 3.97 2.61
N ASN A 173 42.44 2.64 2.58
CA ASN A 173 41.32 1.80 2.20
C ASN A 173 40.80 2.03 0.77
N LYS A 174 41.68 2.44 -0.16
CA LYS A 174 41.34 2.61 -1.58
C LYS A 174 42.18 1.71 -2.47
N GLN A 175 41.68 1.46 -3.66
CA GLN A 175 42.41 0.83 -4.76
C GLN A 175 42.64 1.81 -5.89
N ILE A 176 43.67 1.53 -6.70
CA ILE A 176 43.86 2.17 -8.01
C ILE A 176 43.36 1.21 -9.09
N TRP A 177 42.47 1.68 -9.94
CA TRP A 177 41.95 0.94 -11.08
C TRP A 177 42.39 1.65 -12.36
N VAL A 178 43.15 0.99 -13.23
CA VAL A 178 43.66 1.61 -14.47
C VAL A 178 42.78 1.24 -15.64
N TYR A 179 42.42 2.25 -16.44
CA TYR A 179 41.47 2.09 -17.55
C TYR A 179 42.09 2.29 -18.92
N ALA A 180 43.18 3.05 -19.01
CA ALA A 180 43.84 3.33 -20.26
C ALA A 180 45.29 3.75 -20.03
N TYR A 181 46.13 3.55 -21.02
CA TYR A 181 47.47 4.14 -21.06
C TYR A 181 47.90 4.32 -22.51
N HIS A 182 48.78 5.30 -22.71
CA HIS A 182 49.50 5.51 -23.95
C HIS A 182 50.89 5.99 -23.57
N PHE A 183 51.93 5.28 -24.01
CA PHE A 183 53.28 5.80 -23.92
C PHE A 183 54.11 5.43 -25.16
N MET A 184 55.18 6.20 -25.36
CA MET A 184 56.25 5.92 -26.31
C MET A 184 57.58 5.83 -25.56
N CYS A 185 58.40 4.90 -26.02
CA CYS A 185 59.78 4.70 -25.60
C CYS A 185 60.70 5.68 -26.34
N GLY A 186 61.81 6.04 -25.70
CA GLY A 186 62.79 6.98 -26.23
C GLY A 186 63.69 6.36 -27.31
N ASP A 187 64.91 6.88 -27.41
CA ASP A 187 65.88 6.48 -28.41
C ASP A 187 66.79 5.30 -28.00
N ALA A 188 66.53 4.67 -26.84
CA ALA A 188 67.25 3.48 -26.39
C ALA A 188 66.79 2.21 -27.10
N ASP A 189 67.72 1.30 -27.38
CA ASP A 189 67.42 -0.05 -27.87
C ASP A 189 67.11 -0.99 -26.70
N ALA A 190 66.16 -1.90 -26.92
CA ALA A 190 65.72 -2.92 -25.95
C ALA A 190 65.27 -2.34 -24.59
N GLN A 191 64.50 -1.25 -24.63
CA GLN A 191 63.90 -0.65 -23.44
C GLN A 191 62.83 -1.59 -22.86
N SER A 192 62.84 -1.80 -21.54
CA SER A 192 61.76 -2.52 -20.87
C SER A 192 60.95 -1.61 -19.97
N VAL A 193 59.63 -1.76 -19.99
CA VAL A 193 58.68 -1.05 -19.13
C VAL A 193 57.84 -2.07 -18.38
N SER A 194 57.69 -1.89 -17.07
CA SER A 194 56.76 -2.67 -16.24
C SER A 194 55.93 -1.74 -15.36
N PHE A 195 54.61 -1.93 -15.33
CA PHE A 195 53.73 -1.34 -14.34
C PHE A 195 53.56 -2.33 -13.19
N GLN A 196 53.79 -1.91 -11.96
CA GLN A 196 53.75 -2.75 -10.77
C GLN A 196 53.08 -2.06 -9.59
N ASP A 197 52.88 -2.81 -8.50
CA ASP A 197 52.51 -2.24 -7.20
C ASP A 197 53.72 -2.01 -6.29
N GLU A 198 53.53 -1.38 -5.14
CA GLU A 198 54.59 -1.10 -4.13
C GLU A 198 55.29 -2.34 -3.54
N ASP A 199 54.82 -3.57 -3.85
CA ASP A 199 55.46 -4.82 -3.43
C ASP A 199 56.26 -5.47 -4.60
N ASP A 200 56.58 -4.70 -5.64
CA ASP A 200 57.24 -5.13 -6.88
C ASP A 200 56.46 -6.24 -7.64
N VAL A 201 55.13 -6.29 -7.48
CA VAL A 201 54.30 -7.25 -8.21
C VAL A 201 53.92 -6.67 -9.57
N ALA A 202 54.56 -7.17 -10.62
CA ALA A 202 54.29 -6.76 -11.99
C ALA A 202 52.82 -6.99 -12.40
N LEU A 203 52.09 -5.91 -12.67
CA LEU A 203 50.70 -5.90 -13.15
C LEU A 203 50.61 -6.11 -14.66
N SER A 204 51.57 -5.52 -15.40
CA SER A 204 51.68 -5.66 -16.86
C SER A 204 52.56 -6.83 -17.31
N GLY A 205 53.33 -7.42 -16.39
CA GLY A 205 54.57 -8.10 -16.74
C GLY A 205 55.66 -7.12 -17.21
N ILE A 206 56.82 -7.64 -17.62
CA ILE A 206 57.90 -6.84 -18.22
C ILE A 206 57.70 -6.82 -19.73
N MET A 207 57.53 -5.63 -20.30
CA MET A 207 57.32 -5.44 -21.74
C MET A 207 58.56 -4.83 -22.37
N GLU A 208 59.13 -5.49 -23.37
CA GLU A 208 60.25 -4.97 -24.16
C GLU A 208 59.76 -4.21 -25.39
N PHE A 209 60.34 -3.05 -25.64
CA PHE A 209 60.05 -2.19 -26.77
C PHE A 209 61.32 -1.88 -27.55
N ALA A 210 61.17 -1.80 -28.88
CA ALA A 210 62.21 -1.25 -29.75
C ALA A 210 62.30 0.27 -29.60
N GLN A 211 63.38 0.86 -30.13
CA GLN A 211 63.54 2.30 -30.23
C GLN A 211 62.30 2.98 -30.82
N TYR A 212 61.81 4.05 -30.18
CA TYR A 212 60.57 4.77 -30.54
C TYR A 212 59.31 3.89 -30.61
N GLY A 213 59.35 2.68 -30.04
CA GLY A 213 58.21 1.82 -29.84
C GLY A 213 57.27 2.34 -28.77
N GLY A 214 56.18 1.64 -28.51
CA GLY A 214 55.24 2.04 -27.47
C GLY A 214 54.00 1.17 -27.43
N ALA A 215 53.08 1.52 -26.53
CA ALA A 215 51.83 0.81 -26.39
C ALA A 215 50.68 1.79 -26.11
N THR A 216 49.49 1.43 -26.59
CA THR A 216 48.25 2.19 -26.37
C THR A 216 47.11 1.24 -26.10
N ILE A 217 46.40 1.46 -24.99
CA ILE A 217 45.12 0.85 -24.69
C ILE A 217 44.12 1.96 -24.35
N SER A 218 43.07 2.06 -25.15
CA SER A 218 41.97 3.01 -24.95
C SER A 218 41.01 2.53 -23.85
N PRO A 219 40.33 3.44 -23.13
CA PRO A 219 39.38 3.06 -22.09
C PRO A 219 38.16 2.35 -22.69
N SER A 220 37.68 1.29 -22.03
CA SER A 220 36.56 0.46 -22.47
C SER A 220 35.18 1.13 -22.38
N GLY A 221 35.10 2.34 -21.83
CA GLY A 221 33.84 3.05 -21.54
C GLY A 221 33.03 2.44 -20.40
N ASN A 222 33.46 1.30 -19.83
CA ASN A 222 32.81 0.62 -18.71
C ASN A 222 33.70 0.69 -17.46
N PHE A 223 33.29 1.45 -16.46
CA PHE A 223 34.00 1.58 -15.18
C PHE A 223 34.12 0.26 -14.41
N SER A 224 33.31 -0.75 -14.74
CA SER A 224 33.38 -2.06 -14.10
C SER A 224 34.51 -2.96 -14.64
N MET A 225 35.17 -2.55 -15.74
CA MET A 225 36.18 -3.36 -16.44
C MET A 225 37.49 -2.57 -16.62
N PRO A 226 38.26 -2.32 -15.54
CA PRO A 226 39.62 -1.80 -15.67
C PRO A 226 40.54 -2.85 -16.32
N ILE A 227 41.64 -2.38 -16.90
CA ILE A 227 42.71 -3.22 -17.46
C ILE A 227 43.36 -4.04 -16.34
N TRP A 228 43.75 -3.36 -15.26
CA TRP A 228 44.24 -3.98 -14.03
C TRP A 228 43.76 -3.21 -12.79
N LYS A 229 43.69 -3.94 -11.68
CA LYS A 229 43.32 -3.44 -10.35
C LYS A 229 44.47 -3.70 -9.41
N LEU A 230 44.86 -2.68 -8.66
CA LEU A 230 45.85 -2.82 -7.60
C LEU A 230 45.19 -3.33 -6.33
N GLY A 231 46.00 -3.93 -5.44
CA GLY A 231 45.58 -4.21 -4.08
C GLY A 231 45.15 -2.94 -3.34
N THR A 232 44.42 -3.09 -2.23
CA THR A 232 44.05 -1.96 -1.38
C THR A 232 45.30 -1.40 -0.69
N ASN A 233 45.42 -0.07 -0.63
CA ASN A 233 46.59 0.62 -0.06
C ASN A 233 47.89 0.37 -0.84
N LYS A 234 47.80 0.16 -2.16
CA LYS A 234 48.95 -0.05 -3.04
C LYS A 234 49.12 1.12 -3.99
N ASP A 235 50.36 1.57 -4.12
CA ASP A 235 50.76 2.58 -5.09
C ASP A 235 51.01 1.94 -6.45
N LEU A 236 50.72 2.69 -7.52
CA LEU A 236 51.04 2.31 -8.89
C LEU A 236 52.42 2.86 -9.24
N GLU A 237 53.33 1.96 -9.56
CA GLU A 237 54.72 2.26 -9.86
C GLU A 237 55.09 1.80 -11.27
N VAL A 238 56.19 2.36 -11.79
CA VAL A 238 56.74 1.98 -13.09
C VAL A 238 58.24 1.76 -13.00
N ASP A 239 58.65 0.62 -13.53
CA ASP A 239 60.04 0.28 -13.77
C ASP A 239 60.40 0.50 -15.23
N ILE A 240 61.48 1.23 -15.46
CA ILE A 240 62.03 1.50 -16.77
C ILE A 240 63.50 1.09 -16.77
N LEU A 241 63.84 0.17 -17.67
CA LEU A 241 65.22 -0.19 -17.96
C LEU A 241 65.57 0.27 -19.37
N GLY A 242 66.54 1.17 -19.48
CA GLY A 242 67.13 1.62 -20.75
C GLY A 242 66.31 2.69 -21.46
N GLY A 243 66.68 3.96 -21.31
CA GLY A 243 66.04 5.10 -21.98
C GLY A 243 64.92 5.75 -21.17
N ASP A 244 64.11 6.55 -21.87
CA ASP A 244 63.03 7.39 -21.31
C ASP A 244 61.66 6.94 -21.84
N VAL A 245 60.59 7.23 -21.11
CA VAL A 245 59.20 6.93 -21.49
C VAL A 245 58.34 8.17 -21.30
N ASP A 246 57.68 8.58 -22.37
CA ASP A 246 56.75 9.72 -22.40
C ASP A 246 55.33 9.27 -22.76
N GLY A 247 54.33 9.80 -22.08
CA GLY A 247 52.94 9.40 -22.29
C GLY A 247 51.96 9.85 -21.22
N TRP A 248 50.89 9.09 -21.05
CA TRP A 248 49.88 9.25 -20.01
C TRP A 248 49.24 7.93 -19.62
N ILE A 249 48.72 7.89 -18.40
CA ILE A 249 47.89 6.81 -17.87
C ILE A 249 46.59 7.39 -17.32
N THR A 250 45.49 6.65 -17.46
CA THR A 250 44.19 7.00 -16.91
C THR A 250 43.81 5.99 -15.85
N TYR A 251 43.52 6.48 -14.65
CA TYR A 251 43.15 5.64 -13.53
C TYR A 251 42.04 6.27 -12.68
N ALA A 252 41.41 5.44 -11.86
CA ALA A 252 40.52 5.85 -10.80
C ALA A 252 41.07 5.51 -9.43
N ILE A 253 40.76 6.36 -8.44
CA ILE A 253 40.81 5.97 -7.04
C ILE A 253 39.44 5.41 -6.68
N VAL A 254 39.42 4.23 -6.08
CA VAL A 254 38.20 3.45 -5.89
C VAL A 254 38.05 3.06 -4.42
N SER A 255 36.92 3.42 -3.81
CA SER A 255 36.51 2.84 -2.53
C SER A 255 36.06 1.41 -2.73
N VAL A 256 36.62 0.46 -1.99
CA VAL A 256 36.25 -0.96 -2.05
C VAL A 256 35.79 -1.49 -0.69
#